data_AF-A0A8D8TN08-F1
#
_entry.id   AF-A0A8D8TN08-F1
#
_cell.length_a   1.000
_cell.length_b   1.000
_cell.length_c   1.000
_cell.angle_alpha   90.00
_cell.angle_beta   90.00
_cell.angle_gamma   90.00
#
_symmetry.space_group_name_H-M   'P 1'
#
loop_
_entity.id
_entity.type
_entity.pdbx_description
1 polymer ?
#
loop_
_entity_poly.entity_id
_entity_poly.type
_entity_poly.pdbx_seq_one_letter_code
_entity_poly.pdbx_strand_id
1 'polypeptide(L)'
;MRKYLKARQLPPEKYEIVQNMHKFKEEFMAKIGLDDVDIEDTYNEEDIVILDRGVRNQVNKLLKQRTYNWEPINFTDYIARVYLWNRFVPEYAVLLKVLEEIQKQDPDFKPHSLFDFGSGVGTAVWATYSYWSTQINEFYCVDTSSQMLDLNSLIIQGGRPNKLPLIKNVTYRQFLPSSANLSAKYSLVISAYSLLELGFQRQRLETIANLWEKTEDFLIIVEHGSKSGYQVVQEARDYILSSNVKRPGSVHVFAPCPHEALCPKQSFAHHCNFDVKYENLTYSRGARDIRTETFCYVILRRGERKVTPPWPRIVHPVLVRTKHSVCKLCTPEGNIEQINFTNKKHGMIEHRCAKGSKWGDLLPITIHKEEVTVDDDGDNIVSDENENTDELSQQNSSVNSTQR
;
A
#
# COMPACT_ATOMS: atom_id res chain seq x y z
N MET A 1 -7.23 -17.47 -11.18
CA MET A 1 -6.14 -16.47 -11.07
C MET A 1 -6.45 -15.30 -10.13
N ARG A 2 -7.43 -14.42 -10.39
CA ARG A 2 -7.64 -13.20 -9.58
C ARG A 2 -7.79 -13.42 -8.06
N LYS A 3 -8.63 -14.36 -7.63
CA LYS A 3 -8.79 -14.70 -6.19
C LYS A 3 -7.49 -15.23 -5.58
N TYR A 4 -6.74 -16.03 -6.33
CA TYR A 4 -5.47 -16.61 -5.91
C TYR A 4 -4.40 -15.53 -5.66
N LEU A 5 -4.20 -14.62 -6.63
CA LEU A 5 -3.24 -13.51 -6.49
C LEU A 5 -3.56 -12.59 -5.31
N LYS A 6 -4.85 -12.25 -5.12
CA LYS A 6 -5.29 -11.44 -3.97
C LYS A 6 -5.11 -12.12 -2.62
N ALA A 7 -5.09 -13.45 -2.59
CA ALA A 7 -4.89 -14.23 -1.39
C ALA A 7 -3.40 -14.54 -1.12
N ARG A 8 -2.48 -14.12 -2.01
CA ARG A 8 -1.03 -14.28 -1.80
C ARG A 8 -0.63 -13.59 -0.51
N GLN A 9 0.08 -14.33 0.33
CA GLN A 9 0.72 -13.84 1.54
C GLN A 9 2.24 -13.88 1.36
N LEU A 10 2.95 -13.19 2.25
CA LEU A 10 4.39 -13.32 2.35
C LEU A 10 4.76 -14.77 2.71
N PRO A 11 5.86 -15.30 2.14
CA PRO A 11 6.42 -16.57 2.59
C PRO A 11 6.82 -16.45 4.07
N PRO A 12 6.56 -17.48 4.89
CA PRO A 12 6.97 -17.48 6.29
C PRO A 12 8.49 -17.44 6.37
N GLU A 13 9.03 -16.57 7.23
CA GLU A 13 10.46 -16.48 7.45
C GLU A 13 10.97 -17.68 8.27
N LYS A 14 12.28 -17.97 8.18
CA LYS A 14 12.88 -19.12 8.87
C LYS A 14 12.57 -19.15 10.37
N TYR A 15 12.61 -17.98 11.02
CA TYR A 15 12.32 -17.88 12.45
C TYR A 15 10.84 -18.17 12.77
N GLU A 16 9.90 -17.77 11.91
CA GLU A 16 8.47 -18.05 12.07
C GLU A 16 8.19 -19.54 11.91
N ILE A 17 8.90 -20.21 10.98
CA ILE A 17 8.81 -21.67 10.82
C ILE A 17 9.29 -22.35 12.11
N VAL A 18 10.42 -21.93 12.67
CA VAL A 18 10.94 -22.48 13.94
C VAL A 18 9.99 -22.22 15.11
N GLN A 19 9.45 -21.01 15.24
CA GLN A 19 8.45 -20.68 16.27
C GLN A 19 7.19 -21.55 16.13
N ASN A 20 6.69 -21.72 14.91
CA ASN A 20 5.55 -22.60 14.64
C ASN A 20 5.88 -24.06 14.95
N MET A 21 7.11 -24.52 14.69
CA MET A 21 7.55 -25.87 15.08
C MET A 21 7.48 -26.07 16.59
N HIS A 22 8.01 -25.12 17.38
CA HIS A 22 7.94 -25.18 18.85
C HIS A 22 6.49 -25.17 19.34
N LYS A 23 5.70 -24.21 18.87
CA LYS A 23 4.28 -24.12 19.22
C LYS A 23 3.50 -25.39 18.90
N PHE A 24 3.68 -25.96 17.72
CA PHE A 24 2.98 -27.19 17.32
C PHE A 24 3.49 -28.43 18.06
N LYS A 25 4.76 -28.44 18.49
CA LYS A 25 5.29 -29.46 19.38
C LYS A 25 4.58 -29.38 20.74
N GLU A 26 4.56 -28.21 21.37
CA GLU A 26 3.89 -27.97 22.66
C GLU A 26 2.40 -28.34 22.60
N GLU A 27 1.67 -27.85 21.58
CA GLU A 27 0.25 -28.19 21.38
C GLU A 27 0.02 -29.70 21.23
N PHE A 28 0.93 -30.42 20.57
CA PHE A 28 0.81 -31.86 20.39
C PHE A 28 1.16 -32.63 21.67
N MET A 29 2.21 -32.23 22.38
CA MET A 29 2.62 -32.82 23.65
C MET A 29 1.52 -32.69 24.71
N ALA A 30 0.92 -31.51 24.84
CA ALA A 30 -0.23 -31.27 25.71
C ALA A 30 -1.44 -32.14 25.32
N LYS A 31 -1.69 -32.31 24.01
CA LYS A 31 -2.79 -33.14 23.52
C LYS A 31 -2.64 -34.62 23.89
N ILE A 32 -1.42 -35.13 23.97
CA ILE A 32 -1.14 -36.52 24.37
C ILE A 32 -0.85 -36.67 25.87
N GLY A 33 -0.95 -35.58 26.65
CA GLY A 33 -0.77 -35.56 28.10
C GLY A 33 0.69 -35.75 28.56
N LEU A 34 1.65 -35.30 27.75
CA LEU A 34 3.09 -35.43 28.00
C LEU A 34 3.81 -34.06 28.09
N ASP A 35 3.07 -32.97 28.30
CA ASP A 35 3.61 -31.62 28.45
C ASP A 35 4.35 -31.38 29.77
N ASP A 36 3.93 -32.04 30.85
CA ASP A 36 4.53 -31.92 32.20
C ASP A 36 5.27 -33.21 32.64
N VAL A 37 5.53 -34.14 31.72
CA VAL A 37 6.20 -35.42 32.02
C VAL A 37 7.69 -35.30 31.72
N ASP A 38 8.54 -35.71 32.66
CA ASP A 38 9.96 -35.90 32.38
C ASP A 38 10.15 -37.18 31.55
N ILE A 39 10.31 -36.99 30.24
CA ILE A 39 10.34 -38.08 29.26
C ILE A 39 11.57 -38.97 29.45
N GLU A 40 12.71 -38.38 29.80
CA GLU A 40 13.99 -39.10 29.95
C GLU A 40 13.98 -39.97 31.20
N ASP A 41 13.33 -39.52 32.28
CA ASP A 41 13.17 -40.29 33.51
C ASP A 41 12.04 -41.34 33.44
N THR A 42 11.04 -41.13 32.58
CA THR A 42 9.82 -41.97 32.54
C THR A 42 9.89 -43.10 31.51
N TYR A 43 10.56 -42.89 30.37
CA TYR A 43 10.55 -43.82 29.24
C TYR A 43 11.94 -44.38 28.93
N ASN A 44 12.00 -45.60 28.40
CA ASN A 44 13.26 -46.18 27.92
C ASN A 44 13.67 -45.54 26.57
N GLU A 45 14.94 -45.73 26.18
CA GLU A 45 15.49 -45.15 24.94
C GLU A 45 14.69 -45.53 23.67
N GLU A 46 14.16 -46.76 23.59
CA GLU A 46 13.39 -47.22 22.42
C GLU A 46 12.06 -46.46 22.29
N ASP A 47 11.33 -46.31 23.41
CA ASP A 47 10.07 -45.59 23.49
C ASP A 47 10.26 -44.10 23.21
N ILE A 48 11.34 -43.49 23.71
CA ILE A 48 11.70 -42.09 23.41
C ILE A 48 11.89 -41.90 21.90
N VAL A 49 12.62 -42.79 21.24
CA VAL A 49 12.84 -42.72 19.79
C VAL A 49 11.53 -42.84 19.00
N ILE A 50 10.62 -43.71 19.44
CA ILE A 50 9.29 -43.87 18.82
C ILE A 50 8.45 -42.60 19.02
N LEU A 51 8.43 -42.06 20.24
CA LEU A 51 7.72 -40.83 20.58
C LEU A 51 8.23 -39.65 19.74
N ASP A 52 9.54 -39.44 19.69
CA ASP A 52 10.17 -38.36 18.92
C ASP A 52 9.84 -38.44 17.43
N ARG A 53 9.80 -39.66 16.88
CA ARG A 53 9.38 -39.89 15.49
C ARG A 53 7.90 -39.52 15.30
N GLY A 54 7.03 -39.92 16.23
CA GLY A 54 5.60 -39.60 16.22
C GLY A 54 5.35 -38.09 16.29
N VAL A 55 5.99 -37.43 17.27
CA VAL A 55 5.96 -35.97 17.45
C VAL A 55 6.44 -35.26 16.19
N ARG A 56 7.60 -35.64 15.65
CA ARG A 56 8.16 -35.05 14.42
C ARG A 56 7.20 -35.18 13.24
N ASN A 57 6.60 -36.36 13.03
CA ASN A 57 5.65 -36.59 11.96
C ASN A 57 4.40 -35.72 12.10
N GLN A 58 3.87 -35.61 13.32
CA GLN A 58 2.69 -34.81 13.59
C GLN A 58 2.96 -33.30 13.50
N VAL A 59 4.09 -32.83 14.01
CA VAL A 59 4.53 -31.42 13.87
C VAL A 59 4.71 -31.09 12.38
N ASN A 60 5.36 -31.95 11.59
CA ASN A 60 5.49 -31.76 10.15
C ASN A 60 4.13 -31.71 9.43
N LYS A 61 3.17 -32.53 9.85
CA LYS A 61 1.79 -32.49 9.33
C LYS A 61 1.11 -31.16 9.68
N LEU A 62 1.23 -30.69 10.92
CA LEU A 62 0.65 -29.42 11.37
C LEU A 62 1.28 -28.22 10.66
N LEU A 63 2.60 -28.20 10.47
CA LEU A 63 3.30 -27.18 9.69
C LEU A 63 2.72 -27.07 8.28
N LYS A 64 2.59 -28.20 7.55
CA LYS A 64 2.03 -28.20 6.19
C LYS A 64 0.57 -27.72 6.14
N GLN A 65 -0.19 -27.92 7.21
CA GLN A 65 -1.62 -27.58 7.25
C GLN A 65 -1.90 -26.15 7.72
N ARG A 66 -1.08 -25.64 8.64
CA ARG A 66 -1.35 -24.39 9.38
C ARG A 66 -0.36 -23.27 9.06
N THR A 67 0.79 -23.59 8.47
CA THR A 67 1.72 -22.60 7.94
C THR A 67 1.40 -22.35 6.47
N TYR A 68 1.37 -21.09 6.05
CA TYR A 68 1.13 -20.73 4.66
C TYR A 68 2.22 -21.33 3.74
N ASN A 69 1.82 -22.22 2.83
CA ASN A 69 2.71 -22.85 1.86
C ASN A 69 2.89 -21.92 0.64
N TRP A 70 3.84 -21.00 0.74
CA TRP A 70 4.19 -20.14 -0.38
C TRP A 70 4.97 -20.93 -1.44
N GLU A 71 4.54 -20.83 -2.70
CA GLU A 71 5.27 -21.36 -3.86
C GLU A 71 5.30 -20.30 -4.97
N PRO A 72 6.42 -20.16 -5.72
CA PRO A 72 6.47 -19.29 -6.89
C PRO A 72 5.44 -19.73 -7.94
N ILE A 73 4.83 -18.77 -8.65
CA ILE A 73 3.94 -19.11 -9.76
C ILE A 73 4.78 -19.57 -10.96
N ASN A 74 4.56 -20.79 -11.42
CA ASN A 74 5.13 -21.26 -12.68
C ASN A 74 4.29 -20.77 -13.87
N PHE A 75 4.76 -19.72 -14.53
CA PHE A 75 4.09 -19.13 -15.69
C PHE A 75 4.35 -19.93 -16.98
N THR A 76 3.54 -20.97 -17.19
CA THR A 76 3.44 -21.63 -18.51
C THR A 76 2.75 -20.72 -19.52
N ASP A 77 2.81 -21.04 -20.83
CA ASP A 77 2.11 -20.24 -21.88
C ASP A 77 0.61 -20.06 -21.54
N TYR A 78 -0.06 -21.12 -21.10
CA TYR A 78 -1.46 -21.05 -20.68
C TYR A 78 -1.66 -20.10 -19.49
N ILE A 79 -0.84 -20.22 -18.44
CA ILE A 79 -0.96 -19.40 -17.24
C ILE A 79 -0.62 -17.93 -17.54
N ALA A 80 0.35 -17.66 -18.42
CA ALA A 80 0.68 -16.31 -18.88
C ALA A 80 -0.49 -15.66 -19.63
N ARG A 81 -1.19 -16.40 -20.51
CA ARG A 81 -2.41 -15.91 -21.18
C ARG A 81 -3.57 -15.66 -20.21
N VAL A 82 -3.74 -16.56 -19.24
CA VAL A 82 -4.73 -16.37 -18.17
C VAL A 82 -4.39 -15.13 -17.33
N TYR A 83 -3.10 -14.89 -17.06
CA TYR A 83 -2.62 -13.68 -16.39
C TYR A 83 -2.96 -12.44 -17.21
N LEU A 84 -2.52 -12.37 -18.47
CA LEU A 84 -2.84 -11.29 -19.42
C LEU A 84 -4.32 -10.91 -19.38
N TRP A 85 -5.20 -11.90 -19.58
CA TRP A 85 -6.64 -11.69 -19.62
C TRP A 85 -7.21 -11.10 -18.32
N ASN A 86 -6.69 -11.52 -17.17
CA ASN A 86 -7.24 -11.13 -15.86
C ASN A 86 -6.56 -9.90 -15.25
N ARG A 87 -5.33 -9.59 -15.64
CA ARG A 87 -4.45 -8.70 -14.90
C ARG A 87 -3.96 -7.49 -15.69
N PHE A 88 -3.83 -7.58 -17.01
CA PHE A 88 -3.31 -6.47 -17.81
C PHE A 88 -4.11 -5.18 -17.61
N VAL A 89 -5.44 -5.23 -17.76
CA VAL A 89 -6.29 -4.04 -17.63
C VAL A 89 -6.31 -3.42 -16.21
N PRO A 90 -6.55 -4.18 -15.12
CA PRO A 90 -6.48 -3.60 -13.79
C PRO A 90 -5.10 -3.05 -13.46
N GLU A 91 -4.02 -3.72 -13.86
CA GLU A 91 -2.65 -3.27 -13.58
C GLU A 91 -2.30 -2.03 -14.40
N TYR A 92 -2.76 -1.95 -15.65
CA TYR A 92 -2.63 -0.76 -16.49
C TYR A 92 -3.35 0.43 -15.85
N ALA A 93 -4.58 0.25 -15.36
CA ALA A 93 -5.32 1.31 -14.68
C ALA A 93 -4.63 1.79 -13.39
N VAL A 94 -4.06 0.86 -12.61
CA VAL A 94 -3.28 1.21 -11.41
C VAL A 94 -2.02 1.99 -11.79
N LEU A 95 -1.25 1.50 -12.76
CA LEU A 95 -0.01 2.13 -13.18
C LEU A 95 -0.26 3.50 -13.80
N LEU A 96 -1.35 3.68 -14.56
CA LEU A 96 -1.75 5.01 -15.01
C LEU A 96 -1.99 5.95 -13.82
N LYS A 97 -2.78 5.52 -12.83
CA LYS A 97 -3.07 6.33 -11.63
C LYS A 97 -1.80 6.66 -10.83
N VAL A 98 -0.86 5.72 -10.71
CA VAL A 98 0.42 5.94 -10.00
C VAL A 98 1.34 6.89 -10.77
N LEU A 99 1.48 6.71 -12.08
CA LEU A 99 2.30 7.59 -12.92
C LEU A 99 1.71 9.00 -13.06
N GLU A 100 0.37 9.12 -12.99
CA GLU A 100 -0.33 10.40 -12.95
C GLU A 100 0.11 11.27 -11.75
N GLU A 101 0.51 10.67 -10.63
CA GLU A 101 1.07 11.44 -9.49
C GLU A 101 2.34 12.20 -9.90
N ILE A 102 3.22 11.56 -10.67
CA ILE A 102 4.44 12.20 -11.19
C ILE A 102 4.07 13.29 -12.19
N GLN A 103 3.19 12.99 -13.14
CA GLN A 103 2.79 13.95 -14.16
C GLN A 103 2.11 15.20 -13.57
N LYS A 104 1.27 15.05 -12.53
CA LYS A 104 0.58 16.16 -11.88
C LYS A 104 1.50 17.02 -11.03
N GLN A 105 2.42 16.39 -10.29
CA GLN A 105 3.29 17.07 -9.34
C GLN A 105 4.62 17.57 -9.96
N ASP A 106 5.09 16.96 -11.05
CA ASP A 106 6.27 17.39 -11.82
C ASP A 106 5.99 17.33 -13.34
N PRO A 107 5.16 18.24 -13.90
CA PRO A 107 4.79 18.25 -15.32
C PRO A 107 5.97 18.38 -16.30
N ASP A 108 7.09 18.93 -15.83
CA ASP A 108 8.32 19.10 -16.61
C ASP A 108 9.19 17.85 -16.66
N PHE A 109 8.82 16.79 -15.92
CA PHE A 109 9.55 15.53 -15.93
C PHE A 109 9.49 14.85 -17.30
N LYS A 110 10.67 14.56 -17.87
CA LYS A 110 10.86 13.97 -19.20
C LYS A 110 11.74 12.73 -19.09
N PRO A 111 11.18 11.55 -18.74
CA PRO A 111 11.96 10.33 -18.64
C PRO A 111 12.49 9.91 -20.01
N HIS A 112 13.75 9.50 -20.09
CA HIS A 112 14.33 8.95 -21.31
C HIS A 112 14.35 7.42 -21.32
N SER A 113 14.36 6.76 -20.15
CA SER A 113 14.40 5.30 -20.08
C SER A 113 13.57 4.72 -18.94
N LEU A 114 13.03 3.50 -19.17
CA LEU A 114 12.31 2.68 -18.19
C LEU A 114 13.05 1.37 -17.93
N PHE A 115 13.26 1.01 -16.66
CA PHE A 115 13.51 -0.35 -16.21
C PHE A 115 12.22 -0.91 -15.60
N ASP A 116 11.65 -1.95 -16.21
CA ASP A 116 10.51 -2.71 -15.70
C ASP A 116 10.95 -4.06 -15.11
N PHE A 117 10.92 -4.19 -13.78
CA PHE A 117 11.32 -5.41 -13.04
C PHE A 117 10.12 -6.30 -12.72
N GLY A 118 10.24 -7.58 -13.07
CA GLY A 118 9.09 -8.48 -13.13
C GLY A 118 8.09 -7.99 -14.17
N SER A 119 8.60 -7.62 -15.35
CA SER A 119 7.84 -6.94 -16.39
C SER A 119 6.60 -7.71 -16.87
N GLY A 120 6.54 -9.03 -16.64
CA GLY A 120 5.42 -9.87 -17.00
C GLY A 120 5.03 -9.69 -18.46
N VAL A 121 3.77 -9.31 -18.66
CA VAL A 121 3.15 -9.04 -19.98
C VAL A 121 3.35 -7.60 -20.48
N GLY A 122 4.22 -6.81 -19.84
CA GLY A 122 4.64 -5.48 -20.30
C GLY A 122 3.71 -4.34 -19.92
N THR A 123 2.91 -4.49 -18.88
CA THR A 123 1.89 -3.49 -18.51
C THR A 123 2.51 -2.12 -18.19
N ALA A 124 3.68 -2.08 -17.55
CA ALA A 124 4.36 -0.83 -17.21
C ALA A 124 4.94 -0.09 -18.43
N VAL A 125 5.36 -0.83 -19.47
CA VAL A 125 5.76 -0.25 -20.76
C VAL A 125 4.61 0.56 -21.36
N TRP A 126 3.41 -0.05 -21.44
CA TRP A 126 2.22 0.62 -22.00
C TRP A 126 1.79 1.82 -21.15
N ALA A 127 1.77 1.68 -19.82
CA ALA A 127 1.36 2.76 -18.93
C ALA A 127 2.33 3.96 -19.02
N THR A 128 3.64 3.70 -19.04
CA THR A 128 4.67 4.73 -19.19
C THR A 128 4.60 5.41 -20.56
N TYR A 129 4.44 4.62 -21.64
CA TYR A 129 4.29 5.16 -22.99
C TYR A 129 3.06 6.07 -23.13
N SER A 130 1.99 5.81 -22.37
CA SER A 130 0.76 6.62 -22.41
C SER A 130 0.96 8.06 -21.92
N TYR A 131 1.94 8.32 -21.04
CA TYR A 131 2.27 9.66 -20.55
C TYR A 131 3.45 10.32 -21.27
N TRP A 132 4.46 9.54 -21.66
CA TRP A 132 5.75 10.07 -22.14
C TRP A 132 6.19 9.51 -23.50
N SER A 133 5.25 9.12 -24.37
CA SER A 133 5.52 8.51 -25.69
C SER A 133 6.55 9.23 -26.56
N THR A 134 6.70 10.54 -26.42
CA THR A 134 7.65 11.36 -27.20
C THR A 134 9.02 11.54 -26.53
N GLN A 135 9.13 11.30 -25.22
CA GLN A 135 10.34 11.53 -24.43
C GLN A 135 11.09 10.22 -24.17
N ILE A 136 10.35 9.16 -23.88
CA ILE A 136 10.94 7.86 -23.54
C ILE A 136 11.46 7.16 -24.80
N ASN A 137 12.71 6.72 -24.76
CA ASN A 137 13.40 6.15 -25.92
C ASN A 137 13.87 4.71 -25.70
N GLU A 138 13.91 4.23 -24.46
CA GLU A 138 14.39 2.90 -24.10
C GLU A 138 13.50 2.26 -23.04
N PHE A 139 13.17 0.98 -23.25
CA PHE A 139 12.47 0.14 -22.30
C PHE A 139 13.27 -1.14 -22.04
N TYR A 140 13.65 -1.36 -20.80
CA TYR A 140 14.40 -2.52 -20.35
C TYR A 140 13.53 -3.37 -19.43
N CYS A 141 13.03 -4.49 -19.96
CA CYS A 141 12.11 -5.39 -19.30
C CYS A 141 12.84 -6.63 -18.77
N VAL A 142 12.71 -6.89 -17.47
CA VAL A 142 13.27 -8.08 -16.83
C VAL A 142 12.17 -8.95 -16.26
N ASP A 143 12.11 -10.22 -16.63
CA ASP A 143 11.21 -11.21 -16.01
C ASP A 143 11.78 -12.62 -16.09
N THR A 144 11.73 -13.39 -15.01
CA THR A 144 12.25 -14.76 -14.98
C THR A 144 11.54 -15.71 -15.96
N SER A 145 10.26 -15.48 -16.26
CA SER A 145 9.46 -16.31 -17.17
C SER A 145 9.65 -15.89 -18.63
N SER A 146 10.21 -16.79 -19.45
CA SER A 146 10.29 -16.57 -20.89
C SER A 146 8.90 -16.49 -21.53
N GLN A 147 7.91 -17.22 -21.02
CA GLN A 147 6.54 -17.22 -21.54
C GLN A 147 5.87 -15.85 -21.34
N MET A 148 6.14 -15.19 -20.22
CA MET A 148 5.69 -13.81 -19.99
C MET A 148 6.35 -12.83 -20.96
N LEU A 149 7.67 -12.92 -21.14
CA LEU A 149 8.42 -12.06 -22.06
C LEU A 149 8.01 -12.26 -23.53
N ASP A 150 7.77 -13.50 -23.95
CA ASP A 150 7.28 -13.82 -25.29
C ASP A 150 5.89 -13.20 -25.52
N LEU A 151 5.01 -13.28 -24.51
CA LEU A 151 3.68 -12.67 -24.58
C LEU A 151 3.73 -11.15 -24.57
N ASN A 152 4.62 -10.55 -23.77
CA ASN A 152 4.91 -9.12 -23.77
C ASN A 152 5.34 -8.63 -25.17
N SER A 153 6.33 -9.31 -25.75
CA SER A 153 6.81 -9.04 -27.13
C SER A 153 5.68 -9.13 -28.15
N LEU A 154 4.83 -10.17 -28.06
CA LEU A 154 3.67 -10.33 -28.94
C LEU A 154 2.66 -9.17 -28.79
N ILE A 155 2.38 -8.71 -27.57
CA ILE A 155 1.47 -7.58 -27.32
C ILE A 155 2.05 -6.29 -27.90
N ILE A 156 3.35 -6.04 -27.71
CA ILE A 156 4.03 -4.88 -28.29
C ILE A 156 3.98 -4.91 -29.83
N GLN A 157 3.93 -6.08 -30.45
CA GLN A 157 3.71 -6.25 -31.90
C GLN A 157 2.22 -6.18 -32.32
N GLY A 158 1.33 -5.76 -31.43
CA GLY A 158 -0.11 -5.65 -31.71
C GLY A 158 -0.81 -7.02 -31.82
N GLY A 159 -0.29 -8.04 -31.14
CA GLY A 159 -0.84 -9.39 -31.15
C GLY A 159 -0.56 -10.17 -32.44
N ARG A 160 0.33 -9.66 -33.31
CA ARG A 160 0.65 -10.26 -34.61
C ARG A 160 2.16 -10.55 -34.68
N PRO A 161 2.57 -11.82 -34.69
CA PRO A 161 3.98 -12.17 -34.82
C PRO A 161 4.60 -11.56 -36.07
N ASN A 162 5.88 -11.19 -36.00
CA ASN A 162 6.68 -10.66 -37.12
C ASN A 162 6.18 -9.30 -37.68
N LYS A 163 5.35 -8.56 -36.94
CA LYS A 163 5.04 -7.17 -37.25
C LYS A 163 6.01 -6.23 -36.55
N LEU A 164 6.18 -5.05 -37.15
CA LEU A 164 6.93 -3.98 -36.50
C LEU A 164 6.28 -3.66 -35.16
N PRO A 165 7.07 -3.48 -34.09
CA PRO A 165 6.53 -3.22 -32.77
C PRO A 165 5.87 -1.84 -32.73
N LEU A 166 4.73 -1.74 -32.04
CA LEU A 166 3.99 -0.51 -31.78
C LEU A 166 4.79 0.45 -30.89
N ILE A 167 5.62 -0.10 -29.99
CA ILE A 167 6.55 0.63 -29.15
C ILE A 167 7.96 0.14 -29.49
N LYS A 168 8.83 1.05 -29.92
CA LYS A 168 10.21 0.73 -30.34
C LYS A 168 11.13 0.59 -29.12
N ASN A 169 12.31 0.01 -29.35
CA ASN A 169 13.41 -0.07 -28.37
C ASN A 169 13.04 -0.75 -27.04
N VAL A 170 12.25 -1.82 -27.11
CA VAL A 170 11.95 -2.67 -25.95
C VAL A 170 12.89 -3.86 -25.93
N THR A 171 13.69 -3.97 -24.88
CA THR A 171 14.67 -5.04 -24.66
C THR A 171 14.20 -5.95 -23.54
N TYR A 172 14.35 -7.26 -23.72
CA TYR A 172 13.95 -8.28 -22.75
C TYR A 172 15.15 -9.06 -22.21
N ARG A 173 15.14 -9.34 -20.90
CA ARG A 173 16.13 -10.18 -20.21
C ARG A 173 15.46 -11.03 -19.14
N GLN A 174 15.93 -12.26 -18.93
CA GLN A 174 15.40 -13.12 -17.87
C GLN A 174 16.01 -12.85 -16.49
N PHE A 175 17.18 -12.24 -16.46
CA PHE A 175 17.94 -12.04 -15.23
C PHE A 175 18.36 -10.57 -15.11
N LEU A 176 18.44 -10.09 -13.88
CA LEU A 176 19.01 -8.79 -13.58
C LEU A 176 20.47 -8.73 -14.09
N PRO A 177 20.88 -7.64 -14.75
CA PRO A 177 22.27 -7.48 -15.14
C PRO A 177 23.15 -7.39 -13.88
N SER A 178 24.27 -8.14 -13.86
CA SER A 178 25.22 -8.09 -12.76
C SER A 178 25.68 -6.65 -12.47
N SER A 179 25.65 -6.26 -11.20
CA SER A 179 26.05 -4.91 -10.75
C SER A 179 27.50 -4.55 -11.11
N ALA A 180 28.36 -5.55 -11.31
CA ALA A 180 29.77 -5.37 -11.64
C ALA A 180 30.07 -4.69 -12.99
N ASN A 181 29.13 -4.63 -13.94
CA ASN A 181 29.42 -4.20 -15.32
C ASN A 181 28.44 -3.18 -15.94
N LEU A 182 27.41 -2.70 -15.23
CA LEU A 182 26.50 -1.68 -15.78
C LEU A 182 26.42 -0.45 -14.85
N SER A 183 27.04 0.65 -15.28
CA SER A 183 26.80 2.01 -14.76
C SER A 183 25.45 2.60 -15.19
N ALA A 184 24.73 1.92 -16.10
CA ALA A 184 23.46 2.39 -16.63
C ALA A 184 22.41 2.55 -15.53
N LYS A 185 21.90 3.78 -15.43
CA LYS A 185 20.73 4.14 -14.62
C LYS A 185 19.57 4.45 -15.55
N TYR A 186 18.36 4.38 -15.00
CA TYR A 186 17.12 4.58 -15.72
C TYR A 186 16.31 5.70 -15.07
N SER A 187 15.71 6.57 -15.88
CA SER A 187 14.87 7.68 -15.37
C SER A 187 13.73 7.14 -14.50
N LEU A 188 13.12 6.05 -14.94
CA LEU A 188 12.07 5.33 -14.21
C LEU A 188 12.50 3.88 -13.96
N VAL A 189 12.39 3.43 -12.72
CA VAL A 189 12.47 2.02 -12.34
C VAL A 189 11.15 1.62 -11.71
N ILE A 190 10.49 0.59 -12.25
CA ILE A 190 9.18 0.13 -11.78
C ILE A 190 9.29 -1.34 -11.39
N SER A 191 8.74 -1.68 -10.23
CA SER A 191 8.45 -3.06 -9.81
C SER A 191 6.98 -3.12 -9.43
N ALA A 192 6.16 -3.76 -10.28
CA ALA A 192 4.71 -3.80 -10.11
C ALA A 192 4.23 -5.24 -10.00
N TYR A 193 3.72 -5.61 -8.81
CA TYR A 193 3.19 -6.94 -8.48
C TYR A 193 4.24 -8.07 -8.54
N SER A 194 5.51 -7.73 -8.31
CA SER A 194 6.65 -8.63 -8.50
C SER A 194 7.34 -9.04 -7.20
N LEU A 195 7.28 -8.22 -6.14
CA LEU A 195 8.05 -8.46 -4.92
C LEU A 195 7.42 -9.52 -4.02
N LEU A 196 6.09 -9.69 -4.07
CA LEU A 196 5.41 -10.82 -3.40
C LEU A 196 5.78 -12.20 -4.00
N GLU A 197 6.34 -12.22 -5.20
CA GLU A 197 6.82 -13.43 -5.89
C GLU A 197 8.27 -13.80 -5.51
N LEU A 198 8.90 -13.05 -4.60
CA LEU A 198 10.23 -13.36 -4.06
C LEU A 198 10.11 -14.09 -2.71
N GLY A 199 10.85 -15.19 -2.59
CA GLY A 199 10.63 -16.22 -1.58
C GLY A 199 11.09 -15.90 -0.16
N PHE A 200 11.87 -14.84 0.05
CA PHE A 200 12.37 -14.45 1.37
C PHE A 200 12.62 -12.94 1.46
N GLN A 201 12.51 -12.37 2.65
CA GLN A 201 12.78 -10.95 2.90
C GLN A 201 14.16 -10.52 2.42
N ARG A 202 15.20 -11.31 2.72
CA ARG A 202 16.56 -11.00 2.27
C ARG A 202 16.64 -10.81 0.75
N GLN A 203 16.01 -11.70 -0.02
CA GLN A 203 16.00 -11.63 -1.49
C GLN A 203 15.26 -10.38 -1.98
N ARG A 204 14.14 -10.02 -1.33
CA ARG A 204 13.40 -8.78 -1.64
C ARG A 204 14.27 -7.56 -1.39
N LEU A 205 14.91 -7.46 -0.23
CA LEU A 205 15.76 -6.33 0.13
C LEU A 205 16.98 -6.20 -0.81
N GLU A 206 17.65 -7.30 -1.14
CA GLU A 206 18.74 -7.32 -2.13
C GLU A 206 18.25 -6.85 -3.50
N THR A 207 17.06 -7.29 -3.93
CA THR A 207 16.43 -6.84 -5.18
C THR A 207 16.11 -5.34 -5.14
N ILE A 208 15.49 -4.86 -4.07
CA ILE A 208 15.14 -3.44 -3.87
C ILE A 208 16.40 -2.58 -3.90
N ALA A 209 17.49 -3.03 -3.27
CA ALA A 209 18.79 -2.35 -3.31
C ALA A 209 19.31 -2.22 -4.75
N ASN A 210 19.32 -3.32 -5.50
CA ASN A 210 19.75 -3.34 -6.89
C ASN A 210 18.89 -2.41 -7.77
N LEU A 211 17.56 -2.43 -7.60
CA LEU A 211 16.65 -1.55 -8.34
C LEU A 211 16.93 -0.08 -8.03
N TRP A 212 17.17 0.26 -6.76
CA TRP A 212 17.54 1.61 -6.37
C TRP A 212 18.87 2.06 -6.98
N GLU A 213 19.89 1.21 -7.00
CA GLU A 213 21.18 1.52 -7.65
C GLU A 213 21.02 1.83 -9.15
N LYS A 214 20.07 1.19 -9.83
CA LYS A 214 19.71 1.44 -11.23
C LYS A 214 18.76 2.63 -11.43
N THR A 215 18.28 3.25 -10.35
CA THR A 215 17.37 4.40 -10.44
C THR A 215 18.16 5.69 -10.62
N GLU A 216 17.80 6.47 -11.62
CA GLU A 216 18.28 7.85 -11.81
C GLU A 216 17.38 8.87 -11.12
N ASP A 217 16.06 8.80 -11.38
CA ASP A 217 15.08 9.73 -10.84
C ASP A 217 14.09 9.02 -9.91
N PHE A 218 13.19 8.19 -10.45
CA PHE A 218 12.10 7.59 -9.69
C PHE A 218 12.17 6.06 -9.61
N LEU A 219 12.00 5.54 -8.39
CA LEU A 219 11.72 4.13 -8.11
C LEU A 219 10.25 4.01 -7.69
N ILE A 220 9.49 3.19 -8.39
CA ILE A 220 8.07 2.95 -8.15
C ILE A 220 7.87 1.50 -7.78
N ILE A 221 7.31 1.26 -6.60
CA ILE A 221 6.90 -0.07 -6.15
C ILE A 221 5.38 -0.10 -6.04
N VAL A 222 4.75 -1.08 -6.66
CA VAL A 222 3.30 -1.30 -6.60
C VAL A 222 3.03 -2.75 -6.22
N GLU A 223 2.11 -2.95 -5.28
CA GLU A 223 1.66 -4.29 -4.88
C GLU A 223 0.15 -4.33 -4.68
N HIS A 224 -0.38 -5.54 -4.49
CA HIS A 224 -1.79 -5.73 -4.15
C HIS A 224 -2.18 -4.94 -2.90
N GLY A 225 -3.41 -4.44 -2.86
CA GLY A 225 -3.98 -3.67 -1.75
C GLY A 225 -4.26 -4.50 -0.48
N SER A 226 -3.59 -5.64 -0.30
CA SER A 226 -3.72 -6.55 0.84
C SER A 226 -2.76 -6.17 1.97
N LYS A 227 -2.91 -6.82 3.13
CA LYS A 227 -1.95 -6.67 4.25
C LYS A 227 -0.52 -7.00 3.81
N SER A 228 -0.33 -8.12 3.08
CA SER A 228 0.99 -8.55 2.64
C SER A 228 1.60 -7.63 1.58
N GLY A 229 0.79 -7.14 0.62
CA GLY A 229 1.29 -6.15 -0.35
C GLY A 229 1.67 -4.82 0.31
N TYR A 230 0.89 -4.36 1.30
CA TYR A 230 1.27 -3.20 2.13
C TYR A 230 2.57 -3.43 2.89
N GLN A 231 2.76 -4.59 3.52
CA GLN A 231 3.99 -4.94 4.24
C GLN A 231 5.21 -4.88 3.31
N VAL A 232 5.11 -5.39 2.08
CA VAL A 232 6.19 -5.35 1.08
C VAL A 232 6.50 -3.92 0.63
N VAL A 233 5.48 -3.11 0.36
CA VAL A 233 5.67 -1.70 -0.01
C VAL A 233 6.34 -0.91 1.12
N GLN A 234 5.95 -1.16 2.37
CA GLN A 234 6.58 -0.55 3.54
C GLN A 234 8.01 -1.04 3.74
N GLU A 235 8.27 -2.34 3.57
CA GLU A 235 9.62 -2.92 3.62
C GLU A 235 10.55 -2.21 2.62
N ALA A 236 10.11 -2.02 1.38
CA ALA A 236 10.87 -1.31 0.36
C ALA A 236 11.09 0.17 0.71
N ARG A 237 10.03 0.87 1.13
CA ARG A 237 10.09 2.28 1.55
C ARG A 237 11.10 2.47 2.67
N ASP A 238 10.94 1.72 3.76
CA ASP A 238 11.70 1.91 4.98
C ASP A 238 13.16 1.50 4.78
N TYR A 239 13.43 0.44 3.99
CA TYR A 239 14.79 0.04 3.62
C TYR A 239 15.54 1.12 2.82
N ILE A 240 14.90 1.72 1.82
CA ILE A 240 15.56 2.76 1.01
C ILE A 240 15.77 4.03 1.83
N LEU A 241 14.78 4.45 2.62
CA LEU A 241 14.94 5.62 3.48
C LEU A 241 16.04 5.41 4.53
N SER A 242 16.06 4.25 5.21
CA SER A 242 17.07 3.95 6.24
C SER A 242 18.49 3.84 5.68
N SER A 243 18.64 3.23 4.50
CA SER A 243 19.94 3.02 3.86
C SER A 243 20.60 4.33 3.39
N ASN A 244 19.81 5.39 3.22
CA ASN A 244 20.28 6.69 2.76
C ASN A 244 20.32 7.76 3.86
N VAL A 245 20.12 7.39 5.14
CA VAL A 245 20.20 8.30 6.30
C VAL A 245 21.53 9.06 6.37
N LYS A 246 22.64 8.44 5.94
CA LYS A 246 23.97 9.06 5.91
C LYS A 246 24.11 10.17 4.85
N ARG A 247 23.13 10.33 3.97
CA ARG A 247 23.07 11.39 2.94
C ARG A 247 21.69 12.06 2.99
N PRO A 248 21.41 12.89 4.01
CA PRO A 248 20.14 13.61 4.10
C PRO A 248 19.83 14.35 2.80
N GLY A 249 18.57 14.36 2.38
CA GLY A 249 18.15 14.98 1.12
C GLY A 249 18.50 14.19 -0.15
N SER A 250 19.12 13.01 -0.06
CA SER A 250 19.43 12.19 -1.25
C SER A 250 18.25 11.34 -1.75
N VAL A 251 17.20 11.18 -0.94
CA VAL A 251 15.97 10.48 -1.27
C VAL A 251 14.80 11.08 -0.50
N HIS A 252 13.63 11.10 -1.10
CA HIS A 252 12.37 11.44 -0.43
C HIS A 252 11.21 10.62 -0.99
N VAL A 253 10.12 10.55 -0.21
CA VAL A 253 8.89 9.87 -0.64
C VAL A 253 8.08 10.82 -1.50
N PHE A 254 8.07 10.63 -2.82
CA PHE A 254 7.30 11.49 -3.71
C PHE A 254 5.78 11.28 -3.53
N ALA A 255 5.35 10.03 -3.38
CA ALA A 255 3.97 9.65 -3.10
C ALA A 255 3.92 8.22 -2.51
N PRO A 256 2.82 7.78 -1.87
CA PRO A 256 1.66 8.55 -1.46
C PRO A 256 1.88 9.33 -0.15
N CYS A 257 2.77 8.85 0.73
CA CYS A 257 2.98 9.50 2.02
C CYS A 257 3.55 10.92 1.82
N PRO A 258 2.94 11.95 2.43
CA PRO A 258 3.47 13.32 2.40
C PRO A 258 4.65 13.53 3.36
N HIS A 259 5.25 12.43 3.85
CA HIS A 259 6.26 12.42 4.91
C HIS A 259 7.21 11.21 4.77
N GLU A 260 8.37 11.31 5.40
CA GLU A 260 9.41 10.28 5.45
C GLU A 260 9.44 9.52 6.79
N ALA A 261 8.71 9.99 7.82
CA ALA A 261 8.57 9.29 9.10
C ALA A 261 7.97 7.88 8.94
N LEU A 262 8.06 7.02 9.98
CA LEU A 262 7.38 5.73 9.98
C LEU A 262 5.89 5.92 9.66
N CYS A 263 5.32 5.01 8.86
CA CYS A 263 3.93 5.16 8.45
C CYS A 263 3.02 4.97 9.68
N PRO A 264 2.19 5.95 10.05
CA PRO A 264 1.36 5.84 11.24
C PRO A 264 0.36 4.69 11.16
N LYS A 265 0.00 4.24 9.94
CA LYS A 265 -0.83 3.05 9.72
C LYS A 265 -0.14 1.74 10.11
N GLN A 266 1.18 1.67 10.25
CA GLN A 266 1.87 0.45 10.72
C GLN A 266 1.46 0.08 12.16
N SER A 267 1.21 1.08 13.00
CA SER A 267 0.79 0.88 14.40
C SER A 267 -0.66 0.44 14.53
N PHE A 268 -1.47 0.64 13.49
CA PHE A 268 -2.86 0.18 13.46
C PHE A 268 -2.93 -1.11 12.64
N ALA A 269 -3.88 -2.01 12.91
CA ALA A 269 -4.10 -3.21 12.09
C ALA A 269 -4.67 -2.89 10.68
N HIS A 270 -4.42 -1.68 10.17
CA HIS A 270 -4.89 -1.14 8.90
C HIS A 270 -3.73 -1.01 7.92
N HIS A 271 -3.97 -1.30 6.65
CA HIS A 271 -2.99 -1.09 5.58
C HIS A 271 -3.33 0.17 4.77
N CYS A 272 -2.31 0.89 4.30
CA CYS A 272 -2.51 2.03 3.43
C CYS A 272 -2.65 1.56 1.97
N ASN A 273 -3.88 1.51 1.47
CA ASN A 273 -4.20 1.15 0.10
C ASN A 273 -5.08 2.21 -0.56
N PHE A 274 -5.28 2.06 -1.87
CA PHE A 274 -6.10 2.92 -2.71
C PHE A 274 -6.85 2.09 -3.74
N ASP A 275 -7.89 2.68 -4.31
CA ASP A 275 -8.71 2.05 -5.34
C ASP A 275 -8.59 2.78 -6.68
N VAL A 276 -8.68 2.00 -7.76
CA VAL A 276 -8.93 2.48 -9.13
C VAL A 276 -10.06 1.69 -9.76
N LYS A 277 -10.94 2.38 -10.50
CA LYS A 277 -11.98 1.75 -11.31
C LYS A 277 -11.44 1.50 -12.71
N TYR A 278 -11.75 0.35 -13.27
CA TYR A 278 -11.38 -0.03 -14.63
C TYR A 278 -12.54 -0.75 -15.32
N GLU A 279 -12.59 -0.64 -16.64
CA GLU A 279 -13.52 -1.40 -17.47
C GLU A 279 -12.88 -2.74 -17.83
N ASN A 280 -13.46 -3.83 -17.33
CA ASN A 280 -12.92 -5.16 -17.50
C ASN A 280 -13.15 -5.68 -18.94
N LEU A 281 -12.26 -6.54 -19.43
CA LEU A 281 -12.46 -7.21 -20.72
C LEU A 281 -13.61 -8.21 -20.59
N THR A 282 -14.73 -7.94 -21.27
CA THR A 282 -15.90 -8.83 -21.34
C THR A 282 -16.05 -9.42 -22.73
N TYR A 283 -16.52 -10.67 -22.78
CA TYR A 283 -16.85 -11.34 -24.05
C TYR A 283 -18.24 -10.91 -24.57
N SER A 284 -19.15 -10.53 -23.67
CA SER A 284 -20.52 -10.17 -24.02
C SER A 284 -20.57 -8.76 -24.62
N ARG A 285 -20.77 -8.69 -25.95
CA ARG A 285 -20.95 -7.42 -26.68
C ARG A 285 -22.01 -6.55 -26.02
N GLY A 286 -21.63 -5.32 -25.65
CA GLY A 286 -22.53 -4.29 -25.13
C GLY A 286 -22.66 -4.19 -23.61
N ALA A 287 -22.20 -5.17 -22.84
CA ALA A 287 -22.23 -5.11 -21.37
C ALA A 287 -20.93 -4.52 -20.82
N ARG A 288 -21.00 -3.32 -20.22
CA ARG A 288 -19.89 -2.70 -19.50
C ARG A 288 -19.75 -3.35 -18.12
N ASP A 289 -18.57 -3.89 -17.83
CA ASP A 289 -18.22 -4.47 -16.52
C ASP A 289 -17.18 -3.60 -15.84
N ILE A 290 -17.64 -2.62 -15.06
CA ILE A 290 -16.76 -1.73 -14.31
C ILE A 290 -16.42 -2.39 -12.98
N ARG A 291 -15.12 -2.61 -12.75
CA ARG A 291 -14.60 -3.22 -11.53
C ARG A 291 -13.67 -2.26 -10.82
N THR A 292 -13.41 -2.56 -9.55
CA THR A 292 -12.41 -1.88 -8.74
C THR A 292 -11.21 -2.80 -8.52
N GLU A 293 -10.01 -2.23 -8.62
CA GLU A 293 -8.77 -2.84 -8.15
C GLU A 293 -8.20 -2.01 -7.00
N THR A 294 -7.82 -2.71 -5.94
CA THR A 294 -7.23 -2.14 -4.73
C THR A 294 -5.73 -2.44 -4.73
N PHE A 295 -4.91 -1.43 -4.49
CA PHE A 295 -3.45 -1.50 -4.59
C PHE A 295 -2.77 -0.69 -3.49
N CYS A 296 -1.52 -1.04 -3.20
CA CYS A 296 -0.59 -0.27 -2.38
C CYS A 296 0.56 0.17 -3.28
N TYR A 297 1.16 1.33 -3.01
CA TYR A 297 2.32 1.78 -3.77
C TYR A 297 3.19 2.73 -2.98
N VAL A 298 4.43 2.89 -3.43
CA VAL A 298 5.31 4.00 -3.05
C VAL A 298 6.07 4.47 -4.28
N ILE A 299 6.23 5.78 -4.41
CA ILE A 299 7.09 6.45 -5.37
C ILE A 299 8.20 7.11 -4.55
N LEU A 300 9.43 6.65 -4.76
CA LEU A 300 10.63 7.21 -4.16
C LEU A 300 11.38 7.98 -5.25
N ARG A 301 11.88 9.16 -4.92
CA ARG A 301 12.67 9.97 -5.86
C ARG A 301 14.05 10.26 -5.30
N ARG A 302 15.07 10.23 -6.17
CA ARG A 302 16.41 10.71 -5.83
C ARG A 302 16.46 12.23 -5.71
N GLY A 303 17.37 12.69 -4.86
CA GLY A 303 17.62 14.11 -4.63
C GLY A 303 16.59 14.76 -3.68
N GLU A 304 16.73 16.07 -3.54
CA GLU A 304 15.96 16.84 -2.58
C GLU A 304 14.51 17.01 -3.04
N ARG A 305 13.60 17.08 -2.08
CA ARG A 305 12.20 17.40 -2.35
C ARG A 305 12.12 18.88 -2.78
N LYS A 306 11.61 19.14 -3.98
CA LYS A 306 11.23 20.51 -4.38
C LYS A 306 10.23 21.06 -3.36
N VAL A 307 10.33 22.33 -2.99
CA VAL A 307 9.42 22.94 -2.00
C VAL A 307 7.97 22.82 -2.48
N THR A 308 7.22 21.90 -1.88
CA THR A 308 5.80 21.68 -2.13
C THR A 308 5.01 22.06 -0.89
N PRO A 309 3.80 22.63 -1.04
CA PRO A 309 2.91 22.82 0.09
C PRO A 309 2.71 21.50 0.87
N PRO A 310 2.71 21.53 2.20
CA PRO A 310 2.64 20.35 3.05
C PRO A 310 1.19 19.84 3.10
N TRP A 311 0.65 19.43 1.95
CA TRP A 311 -0.73 18.98 1.84
C TRP A 311 -0.88 17.57 2.41
N PRO A 312 -1.89 17.33 3.27
CA PRO A 312 -2.19 16.01 3.76
C PRO A 312 -2.77 15.13 2.64
N ARG A 313 -2.55 13.82 2.73
CA ARG A 313 -3.16 12.86 1.80
C ARG A 313 -4.41 12.23 2.40
N ILE A 314 -5.48 12.14 1.62
CA ILE A 314 -6.69 11.41 1.98
C ILE A 314 -6.43 9.91 1.90
N VAL A 315 -6.52 9.22 3.04
CA VAL A 315 -6.16 7.80 3.18
C VAL A 315 -7.36 6.87 3.41
N HIS A 316 -8.59 7.37 3.25
CA HIS A 316 -9.84 6.61 3.19
C HIS A 316 -10.84 7.30 2.24
N PRO A 317 -11.89 6.59 1.76
CA PRO A 317 -13.00 7.24 1.06
C PRO A 317 -13.60 8.40 1.86
N VAL A 318 -13.76 9.56 1.21
CA VAL A 318 -14.39 10.74 1.82
C VAL A 318 -15.85 10.42 2.13
N LEU A 319 -16.25 10.63 3.39
CA LEU A 319 -17.65 10.44 3.79
C LEU A 319 -18.41 11.76 3.61
N VAL A 320 -19.10 11.87 2.48
CA VAL A 320 -19.90 13.06 2.16
C VAL A 320 -21.27 12.96 2.83
N ARG A 321 -21.61 13.95 3.65
CA ARG A 321 -22.93 14.13 4.27
C ARG A 321 -23.54 15.47 3.84
N THR A 322 -24.78 15.72 4.24
CA THR A 322 -25.52 16.94 3.84
C THR A 322 -24.83 18.22 4.31
N LYS A 323 -24.33 18.26 5.55
CA LYS A 323 -23.76 19.46 6.18
C LYS A 323 -22.24 19.41 6.41
N HIS A 324 -21.62 18.25 6.22
CA HIS A 324 -20.19 18.07 6.46
C HIS A 324 -19.61 16.97 5.57
N SER A 325 -18.29 17.01 5.40
CA SER A 325 -17.51 15.96 4.71
C SER A 325 -16.40 15.50 5.64
N VAL A 326 -16.31 14.18 5.89
CA VAL A 326 -15.28 13.61 6.78
C VAL A 326 -14.12 13.10 5.95
N CYS A 327 -12.92 13.61 6.20
CA CYS A 327 -11.69 13.13 5.60
C CYS A 327 -10.78 12.54 6.68
N LYS A 328 -10.29 11.32 6.46
CA LYS A 328 -9.16 10.75 7.21
C LYS A 328 -7.89 11.03 6.43
N LEU A 329 -6.96 11.72 7.07
CA LEU A 329 -5.81 12.36 6.48
C LEU A 329 -4.52 11.77 7.06
N CYS A 330 -3.54 11.54 6.20
CA CYS A 330 -2.16 11.33 6.59
C CYS A 330 -1.43 12.66 6.44
N THR A 331 -0.91 13.19 7.54
CA THR A 331 -0.32 14.53 7.57
C THR A 331 1.18 14.50 7.24
N PRO A 332 1.77 15.63 6.81
CA PRO A 332 3.21 15.78 6.60
C PRO A 332 4.07 15.49 7.83
N GLU A 333 3.51 15.61 9.03
CA GLU A 333 4.17 15.29 10.30
C GLU A 333 4.15 13.78 10.61
N GLY A 334 3.54 12.96 9.75
CA GLY A 334 3.48 11.51 9.94
C GLY A 334 2.35 11.06 10.87
N ASN A 335 1.27 11.84 11.02
CA ASN A 335 0.13 11.49 11.84
C ASN A 335 -1.10 11.10 11.01
N ILE A 336 -2.04 10.37 11.62
CA ILE A 336 -3.40 10.20 11.08
C ILE A 336 -4.35 11.15 11.82
N GLU A 337 -5.00 12.03 11.07
CA GLU A 337 -6.01 12.95 11.58
C GLU A 337 -7.36 12.71 10.89
N GLN A 338 -8.45 12.95 11.60
CA GLN A 338 -9.79 12.94 11.02
C GLN A 338 -10.39 14.33 11.15
N ILE A 339 -10.72 14.95 10.01
CA ILE A 339 -11.29 16.30 9.98
C ILE A 339 -12.69 16.24 9.39
N ASN A 340 -13.63 16.90 10.10
CA ASN A 340 -15.01 17.07 9.67
C ASN A 340 -15.17 18.47 9.06
N PHE A 341 -15.00 18.56 7.74
CA PHE A 341 -15.13 19.82 7.01
C PHE A 341 -16.57 20.30 7.02
N THR A 342 -16.79 21.56 7.38
CA THR A 342 -18.08 22.24 7.37
C THR A 342 -17.91 23.65 6.85
N ASN A 343 -18.95 24.20 6.22
CA ASN A 343 -18.94 25.60 5.81
C ASN A 343 -18.69 26.56 6.98
N LYS A 344 -19.25 26.25 8.18
CA LYS A 344 -19.18 27.13 9.35
C LYS A 344 -17.78 27.20 9.94
N LYS A 345 -17.10 26.05 10.12
CA LYS A 345 -15.79 25.98 10.76
C LYS A 345 -14.63 26.26 9.80
N HIS A 346 -14.75 25.80 8.56
CA HIS A 346 -13.60 25.79 7.63
C HIS A 346 -13.79 26.71 6.43
N GLY A 347 -14.98 27.26 6.21
CA GLY A 347 -15.28 28.01 4.99
C GLY A 347 -15.88 27.15 3.87
N MET A 348 -16.47 27.83 2.89
CA MET A 348 -17.17 27.19 1.78
C MET A 348 -16.21 26.51 0.79
N ILE A 349 -15.03 27.09 0.59
CA ILE A 349 -14.05 26.62 -0.42
C ILE A 349 -13.44 25.30 0.03
N GLU A 350 -12.97 25.25 1.26
CA GLU A 350 -12.33 24.11 1.92
C GLU A 350 -13.30 22.94 2.03
N HIS A 351 -14.55 23.22 2.45
CA HIS A 351 -15.58 22.18 2.50
C HIS A 351 -15.94 21.66 1.11
N ARG A 352 -16.03 22.53 0.09
CA ARG A 352 -16.29 22.10 -1.30
C ARG A 352 -15.13 21.29 -1.85
N CYS A 353 -13.89 21.69 -1.55
CA CYS A 353 -12.68 20.96 -1.90
C CYS A 353 -12.70 19.55 -1.29
N ALA A 354 -12.82 19.46 0.04
CA ALA A 354 -12.91 18.19 0.75
C ALA A 354 -14.05 17.28 0.22
N LYS A 355 -15.23 17.85 -0.05
CA LYS A 355 -16.38 17.13 -0.61
C LYS A 355 -16.12 16.59 -2.02
N GLY A 356 -15.36 17.31 -2.83
CA GLY A 356 -15.03 16.94 -4.21
C GLY A 356 -13.83 15.99 -4.35
N SER A 357 -12.98 15.94 -3.32
CA SER A 357 -11.80 15.08 -3.29
C SER A 357 -12.13 13.59 -3.19
N LYS A 358 -11.22 12.77 -3.68
CA LYS A 358 -11.33 11.31 -3.74
C LYS A 358 -10.31 10.66 -2.82
N TRP A 359 -10.52 9.37 -2.58
CA TRP A 359 -9.55 8.56 -1.87
C TRP A 359 -8.22 8.52 -2.64
N GLY A 360 -7.18 9.00 -1.96
CA GLY A 360 -5.85 9.13 -2.49
C GLY A 360 -5.46 10.57 -2.77
N ASP A 361 -6.36 11.54 -2.89
CA ASP A 361 -5.95 12.89 -3.29
C ASP A 361 -5.11 13.59 -2.21
N LEU A 362 -4.15 14.42 -2.64
CA LEU A 362 -3.60 15.49 -1.79
C LEU A 362 -4.69 16.55 -1.63
N LEU A 363 -5.01 16.87 -0.39
CA LEU A 363 -6.04 17.84 -0.08
C LEU A 363 -5.35 19.22 0.09
N PRO A 364 -5.59 20.19 -0.81
CA PRO A 364 -4.87 21.46 -0.82
C PRO A 364 -5.37 22.42 0.27
N ILE A 365 -5.20 22.02 1.53
CA ILE A 365 -5.60 22.76 2.71
C ILE A 365 -4.47 22.73 3.73
N THR A 366 -4.34 23.80 4.51
CA THR A 366 -3.49 23.82 5.70
C THR A 366 -4.37 23.48 6.90
N ILE A 367 -4.00 22.43 7.64
CA ILE A 367 -4.70 22.06 8.87
C ILE A 367 -4.16 22.97 9.98
N HIS A 368 -4.90 24.03 10.32
CA HIS A 368 -4.61 24.80 11.52
C HIS A 368 -5.13 24.01 12.73
N LYS A 369 -4.22 23.63 13.65
CA LYS A 369 -4.64 23.16 14.97
C LYS A 369 -5.24 24.36 15.69
N GLU A 370 -6.53 24.29 16.04
CA GLU A 370 -7.13 25.27 16.95
C GLU A 370 -6.35 25.18 18.26
N GLU A 371 -5.65 26.26 18.63
CA GLU A 371 -5.17 26.43 20.00
C GLU A 371 -6.41 26.42 20.89
N VAL A 372 -6.47 25.47 21.82
CA VAL A 372 -7.47 25.48 22.88
C VAL A 372 -7.16 26.70 23.73
N THR A 373 -7.88 27.80 23.53
CA THR A 373 -7.93 28.87 24.52
C THR A 373 -8.65 28.28 25.72
N VAL A 374 -7.88 27.98 26.76
CA VAL A 374 -8.45 27.77 28.09
C VAL A 374 -8.91 29.16 28.51
N ASP A 375 -10.21 29.40 28.40
CA ASP A 375 -10.82 30.60 28.98
C ASP A 375 -10.65 30.48 30.50
N ASP A 376 -9.63 31.18 31.02
CA ASP A 376 -9.40 31.42 32.44
C ASP A 376 -10.39 32.49 32.91
N ASP A 377 -11.67 32.11 33.03
CA ASP A 377 -12.63 32.91 33.75
C ASP A 377 -12.36 32.73 35.25
N GLY A 378 -11.52 33.63 35.77
CA GLY A 378 -11.28 33.80 37.19
C GLY A 378 -12.54 34.27 37.91
N ASP A 379 -13.16 33.37 38.67
CA ASP A 379 -14.18 33.73 39.66
C ASP A 379 -13.53 34.50 40.83
N ASN A 380 -13.66 35.82 40.78
CA ASN A 380 -13.52 36.68 41.95
C ASN A 380 -14.80 36.57 42.79
N ILE A 381 -14.74 35.79 43.85
CA ILE A 381 -15.72 35.81 44.94
C ILE A 381 -15.49 37.10 45.72
N VAL A 382 -16.34 38.10 45.48
CA VAL A 382 -16.53 39.23 46.40
C VAL A 382 -17.77 38.94 47.23
N SER A 383 -17.54 38.70 48.50
CA SER A 383 -18.52 38.71 49.58
C SER A 383 -19.12 40.10 49.74
N ASP A 384 -20.44 40.20 49.83
CA ASP A 384 -21.08 41.20 50.69
C ASP A 384 -22.43 40.66 51.20
N GLU A 385 -22.47 40.47 52.52
CA GLU A 385 -23.67 40.34 53.33
C GLU A 385 -24.33 41.72 53.45
N ASN A 386 -25.66 41.82 53.30
CA ASN A 386 -26.53 42.28 54.40
C ASN A 386 -28.02 42.42 54.06
N GLU A 387 -28.78 42.00 55.07
CA GLU A 387 -30.04 42.54 55.60
C GLU A 387 -31.41 42.20 54.96
N ASN A 388 -32.11 41.34 55.71
CA ASN A 388 -33.56 41.20 55.90
C ASN A 388 -34.39 42.48 55.74
N THR A 389 -35.60 42.36 55.20
CA THR A 389 -36.87 42.67 55.92
C THR A 389 -38.10 42.23 55.10
N ASP A 390 -38.85 41.30 55.70
CA ASP A 390 -40.30 41.29 55.94
C ASP A 390 -41.39 41.51 54.85
N GLU A 391 -42.46 40.71 55.08
CA GLU A 391 -43.90 40.92 54.82
C GLU A 391 -44.59 40.43 53.52
N LEU A 392 -45.16 39.21 53.67
CA LEU A 392 -46.61 38.91 53.67
C LEU A 392 -47.54 39.54 52.60
N SER A 393 -48.04 38.64 51.74
CA SER A 393 -49.44 38.46 51.31
C SER A 393 -50.23 39.65 50.76
N GLN A 394 -50.64 39.56 49.50
CA GLN A 394 -52.02 39.87 49.12
C GLN A 394 -52.48 39.12 47.86
N GLN A 395 -53.72 38.66 47.96
CA GLN A 395 -54.48 37.86 47.02
C GLN A 395 -55.19 38.71 45.94
N ASN A 396 -55.49 38.01 44.83
CA ASN A 396 -56.76 38.00 44.08
C ASN A 396 -57.03 38.89 42.84
N SER A 397 -57.52 38.14 41.85
CA SER A 397 -58.50 38.46 40.78
C SER A 397 -57.99 39.26 39.58
N SER A 398 -58.13 38.79 38.33
CA SER A 398 -59.39 38.38 37.69
C SER A 398 -59.07 37.53 36.43
N VAL A 399 -59.63 36.33 36.29
CA VAL A 399 -60.92 35.93 35.65
C VAL A 399 -60.87 35.82 34.11
N ASN A 400 -60.96 34.56 33.68
CA ASN A 400 -61.75 33.95 32.59
C ASN A 400 -61.89 34.69 31.25
N SER A 401 -61.59 33.98 30.15
CA SER A 401 -62.55 33.13 29.41
C SER A 401 -62.07 32.95 27.95
N THR A 402 -62.48 31.98 27.13
CA THR A 402 -63.07 30.64 27.21
C THR A 402 -63.22 30.21 25.74
N GLN A 403 -62.99 28.91 25.47
CA GLN A 403 -63.49 28.10 24.34
C GLN A 403 -62.95 28.40 22.92
N ARG A 404 -62.68 27.39 22.09
CA ARG A 404 -63.17 26.00 22.05
C ARG A 404 -62.10 25.04 21.54
#